data_AF-A0A7W7RG84-F1
#
_entry.id   AF-A0A7W7RG84-F1
#
_cell.length_a   1.000
_cell.length_b   1.000
_cell.length_c   1.000
_cell.angle_alpha   90.00
_cell.angle_beta   90.00
_cell.angle_gamma   90.00
#
_symmetry.space_group_name_H-M   'P 1'
#
loop_
_entity.id
_entity.type
_entity.pdbx_description
1 polymer ?
#
loop_
_entity_poly.entity_id
_entity_poly.type
_entity_poly.pdbx_seq_one_letter_code
_entity_poly.pdbx_strand_id
1 'polypeptide(L)'
;MNSIAAHSETQKAPRRYPVAFASAFAPDGRRRRWGIAYRCPHCHRHHFGLSWTPQVGGIRRSGCGRRIWVVISRRYPADALQPHTVNTQANEVNR
;
A
#
# COMPACT_ATOMS: atom_id res chain seq x y z
N MET A 1 -57.96 -9.14 -1.09
CA MET A 1 -57.11 -8.52 -2.13
C MET A 1 -56.18 -7.54 -1.41
N ASN A 2 -54.98 -7.98 -1.01
CA ASN A 2 -54.06 -7.14 -0.22
C ASN A 2 -52.79 -6.88 -1.04
N SER A 3 -52.65 -5.65 -1.51
CA SER A 3 -51.49 -5.16 -2.25
C SER A 3 -50.37 -4.79 -1.26
N ILE A 4 -49.26 -5.52 -1.31
CA ILE A 4 -48.02 -5.14 -0.60
C ILE A 4 -47.31 -4.11 -1.46
N ALA A 5 -47.32 -2.85 -1.02
CA ALA A 5 -46.56 -1.78 -1.63
C ALA A 5 -45.06 -2.04 -1.42
N ALA A 6 -44.36 -2.33 -2.52
CA ALA A 6 -42.92 -2.49 -2.53
C ALA A 6 -42.25 -1.12 -2.35
N HIS A 7 -41.77 -0.84 -1.15
CA HIS A 7 -40.83 0.26 -0.91
C HIS A 7 -39.53 -0.06 -1.64
N SER A 8 -39.33 0.57 -2.79
CA SER A 8 -38.08 0.51 -3.54
C SER A 8 -37.05 1.42 -2.89
N GLU A 9 -36.38 0.93 -1.84
CA GLU A 9 -35.15 1.56 -1.34
C GLU A 9 -34.11 1.54 -2.45
N THR A 10 -33.81 2.72 -3.00
CA THR A 10 -32.74 2.88 -3.98
C THR A 10 -31.42 2.68 -3.26
N GLN A 11 -30.87 1.46 -3.32
CA GLN A 11 -29.57 1.12 -2.74
C GLN A 11 -28.50 2.02 -3.35
N LYS A 12 -28.10 3.05 -2.60
CA LYS A 12 -27.01 3.96 -2.98
C LYS A 12 -25.72 3.15 -2.96
N ALA A 13 -25.15 2.87 -4.15
CA ALA A 13 -23.94 2.08 -4.26
C ALA A 13 -22.85 2.60 -3.29
N PRO A 14 -22.13 1.72 -2.57
CA PRO A 14 -21.12 2.16 -1.61
C PRO A 14 -20.07 3.00 -2.33
N ARG A 15 -19.74 4.19 -1.79
CA ARG A 15 -18.71 5.08 -2.36
C ARG A 15 -17.37 4.34 -2.37
N ARG A 16 -17.01 3.73 -3.50
CA ARG A 16 -15.72 3.08 -3.72
C ARG A 16 -14.68 4.15 -4.05
N TYR A 17 -13.75 4.38 -3.12
CA TYR A 17 -12.57 5.19 -3.42
C TYR A 17 -11.67 4.45 -4.42
N PRO A 18 -11.07 5.13 -5.39
CA PRO A 18 -10.08 4.51 -6.27
C PRO A 18 -8.93 3.91 -5.46
N VAL A 19 -8.58 2.68 -5.80
CA VAL A 19 -7.55 1.92 -5.11
C VAL A 19 -6.17 2.30 -5.67
N ALA A 20 -5.22 2.57 -4.78
CA ALA A 20 -3.82 2.79 -5.12
C ALA A 20 -2.96 1.76 -4.41
N PHE A 21 -2.23 0.94 -5.17
CA PHE A 21 -1.24 0.03 -4.62
C PHE A 21 0.03 0.78 -4.22
N ALA A 22 0.58 0.40 -3.08
CA ALA A 22 1.69 1.12 -2.47
C ALA A 22 2.77 0.19 -1.92
N SER A 23 3.99 0.70 -1.93
CA SER A 23 5.12 0.13 -1.21
C SER A 23 5.31 0.86 0.11
N ALA A 24 5.41 0.12 1.21
CA ALA A 24 5.70 0.65 2.52
C ALA A 24 7.16 0.37 2.91
N PHE A 25 7.80 1.33 3.55
CA PHE A 25 9.18 1.25 4.03
C PHE A 25 9.14 1.40 5.54
N ALA A 26 9.69 0.40 6.24
CA ALA A 26 9.81 0.45 7.69
C ALA A 26 10.72 1.61 8.13
N PRO A 27 10.50 2.15 9.35
CA PRO A 27 11.44 3.07 9.95
C PRO A 27 12.80 2.38 10.14
N ASP A 28 13.89 3.10 9.90
CA ASP A 28 15.27 2.66 10.08
C ASP A 28 16.02 3.60 11.04
N GLY A 29 17.30 3.33 11.31
CA GLY A 29 18.12 4.14 12.21
C GLY A 29 18.21 5.63 11.84
N ARG A 30 17.94 6.00 10.57
CA ARG A 30 17.89 7.39 10.09
C ARG A 30 16.46 7.93 9.95
N ARG A 31 15.48 7.06 9.66
CA ARG A 31 14.06 7.40 9.41
C ARG A 31 13.18 6.84 10.52
N ARG A 32 12.72 7.71 11.42
CA ARG A 32 11.85 7.33 12.56
C ARG A 32 10.39 7.04 12.19
N ARG A 33 10.00 7.20 10.93
CA ARG A 33 8.61 7.05 10.45
C ARG A 33 8.55 6.05 9.31
N TRP A 34 7.41 5.37 9.21
CA TRP A 34 7.08 4.56 8.06
C TRP A 34 6.92 5.44 6.82
N GLY A 35 7.62 5.08 5.74
CA GLY A 35 7.45 5.69 4.43
C GLY A 35 6.45 4.91 3.58
N ILE A 36 5.76 5.61 2.68
CA ILE A 36 4.90 4.98 1.67
C ILE A 36 5.13 5.66 0.34
N ALA A 37 5.32 4.88 -0.72
CA ALA A 37 5.31 5.36 -2.10
C ALA A 37 4.19 4.69 -2.90
N TYR A 38 3.44 5.46 -3.66
CA TYR A 38 2.35 4.96 -4.51
C TYR A 38 2.14 5.84 -5.74
N ARG A 39 1.51 5.29 -6.79
CA ARG A 39 1.05 6.04 -7.95
C ARG A 39 -0.44 6.36 -7.77
N CYS A 40 -0.81 7.64 -7.86
CA CYS A 40 -2.21 8.02 -7.71
C CYS A 40 -3.01 7.65 -8.98
N PRO A 41 -4.14 6.94 -8.85
CA PRO A 41 -4.96 6.54 -9.99
C PRO A 41 -5.64 7.72 -10.70
N HIS A 42 -5.65 8.91 -10.09
CA HIS A 42 -6.35 10.08 -10.63
C HIS A 42 -5.47 11.04 -11.43
N CYS A 43 -4.28 11.36 -10.92
CA CYS A 43 -3.36 12.28 -11.58
C CYS A 43 -2.15 11.54 -12.19
N HIS A 44 -2.08 10.21 -11.99
CA HIS A 44 -1.02 9.33 -12.46
C HIS A 44 0.40 9.66 -11.97
N ARG A 45 0.54 10.63 -11.06
CA ARG A 45 1.82 11.01 -10.43
C ARG A 45 2.15 10.11 -9.25
N HIS A 46 3.43 10.01 -8.95
CA HIS A 46 3.93 9.36 -7.74
C HIS A 46 3.79 10.30 -6.55
N HIS A 47 3.36 9.74 -5.42
CA HIS A 47 3.25 10.45 -4.16
C HIS A 47 3.91 9.67 -3.04
N PHE A 48 4.38 10.42 -2.06
CA PHE A 48 5.01 9.91 -0.87
C PHE A 48 4.20 10.29 0.38
N GLY A 49 4.20 9.42 1.38
CA GLY A 49 3.54 9.65 2.65
C GLY A 49 4.39 9.14 3.81
N LEU A 50 4.23 9.78 4.97
CA LEU A 50 4.84 9.37 6.23
C LEU A 50 3.76 8.96 7.23
N SER A 51 4.07 7.99 8.08
CA SER A 51 3.22 7.58 9.20
C SER A 51 4.07 7.22 10.41
N TRP A 52 3.56 7.51 11.60
CA TRP A 52 4.16 7.04 12.86
C TRP A 52 3.76 5.60 13.18
N THR A 53 2.65 5.11 12.64
CA THR A 53 2.15 3.76 12.89
C THR A 53 2.43 2.83 11.71
N PRO A 54 2.55 1.51 11.95
CA PRO A 54 2.69 0.51 10.89
C PRO A 54 1.41 0.33 10.05
N GLN A 55 0.26 0.84 10.52
CA GLN A 55 -1.01 0.83 9.77
C GLN A 55 -1.03 1.94 8.71
N VAL A 56 -0.19 1.76 7.69
CA VAL A 56 0.06 2.78 6.67
C VAL A 56 -0.92 2.75 5.48
N GLY A 57 -1.73 1.68 5.38
CA GLY A 57 -2.82 1.58 4.40
C GLY A 57 -4.10 2.29 4.83
N GLY A 58 -5.12 2.26 3.97
CA GLY A 58 -6.44 2.82 4.23
C GLY A 58 -6.76 4.07 3.41
N ILE A 59 -7.87 4.74 3.77
CA ILE A 59 -8.37 5.91 3.05
C ILE A 59 -7.53 7.13 3.41
N ARG A 60 -7.00 7.82 2.40
CA ARG A 60 -6.24 9.06 2.60
C ARG A 60 -6.41 10.03 1.44
N ARG A 61 -6.11 11.31 1.69
CA ARG A 61 -5.94 12.29 0.62
C ARG A 61 -4.58 12.10 -0.04
N SER A 62 -4.58 12.06 -1.36
CA SER A 62 -3.37 12.07 -2.18
C SER A 62 -2.83 13.49 -2.33
N GLY A 63 -1.60 13.64 -2.83
CA GLY A 63 -0.99 14.95 -3.06
C GLY A 63 -1.75 15.81 -4.09
N CYS A 64 -2.54 15.18 -4.96
CA CYS A 64 -3.48 15.87 -5.86
C CYS A 64 -4.82 16.28 -5.21
N GLY A 65 -4.98 16.08 -3.89
CA GLY A 65 -6.18 16.45 -3.13
C GLY A 65 -7.32 15.43 -3.14
N ARG A 66 -7.34 14.48 -4.07
CA ARG A 66 -8.39 13.44 -4.15
C ARG A 66 -8.21 12.36 -3.07
N ARG A 67 -9.34 11.82 -2.58
CA ARG A 67 -9.34 10.69 -1.64
C ARG A 67 -9.19 9.37 -2.40
N ILE A 68 -8.27 8.56 -1.94
CA ILE A 68 -7.95 7.24 -2.48
C ILE A 68 -7.90 6.21 -1.35
N TRP A 69 -8.12 4.95 -1.68
CA TRP A 69 -7.84 3.85 -0.77
C TRP A 69 -6.45 3.29 -1.08
N VAL A 70 -5.51 3.49 -0.17
CA VAL A 70 -4.17 2.91 -0.28
C VAL A 70 -4.16 1.47 0.24
N VAL A 71 -3.72 0.55 -0.62
CA VAL A 71 -3.51 -0.86 -0.28
C VAL A 71 -2.00 -1.14 -0.34
N ILE A 72 -1.45 -1.67 0.74
CA ILE A 72 -0.02 -1.98 0.82
C ILE A 72 0.23 -3.32 0.15
N SER A 73 0.88 -3.30 -1.02
CA SER A 73 1.23 -4.50 -1.78
C SER A 73 2.62 -5.03 -1.44
N ARG A 74 3.52 -4.17 -0.97
CA ARG A 74 4.90 -4.54 -0.60
C ARG A 74 5.31 -3.83 0.69
N ARG A 75 6.03 -4.54 1.56
CA ARG A 75 6.65 -3.99 2.77
C ARG A 75 8.14 -4.27 2.73
N TYR A 76 8.95 -3.24 2.89
CA TYR A 76 10.39 -3.32 2.96
C TYR A 76 10.83 -3.10 4.41
N PRO A 77 11.43 -4.11 5.07
CA PRO A 77 12.00 -3.91 6.40
C PRO A 77 13.22 -3.00 6.33
N ALA A 78 13.59 -2.41 7.47
CA ALA A 78 14.76 -1.55 7.57
C ALA A 78 16.06 -2.27 7.18
N ASP A 79 16.11 -3.58 7.43
CA ASP A 79 17.28 -4.44 7.23
C ASP A 79 17.29 -5.13 5.86
N ALA A 80 16.45 -4.69 4.90
CA ALA A 80 16.37 -5.28 3.56
C ALA A 80 17.61 -5.01 2.67
N LEU A 81 18.60 -4.27 3.18
CA LEU A 81 19.93 -4.13 2.57
C LEU A 81 20.86 -5.24 3.06
N GLN A 82 20.41 -6.49 3.11
CA GLN A 82 21.38 -7.57 3.19
C GLN A 82 21.99 -7.77 1.80
N PRO A 83 23.33 -7.69 1.65
CA PRO A 83 23.96 -8.20 0.45
C PRO A 83 23.56 -9.67 0.36
N HIS A 84 23.02 -10.07 -0.78
CA HIS A 84 22.83 -11.48 -1.09
C HIS A 84 24.20 -12.14 -0.91
N THR A 85 24.37 -12.89 0.17
CA THR A 85 25.53 -13.75 0.36
C THR A 85 25.45 -14.78 -0.75
N VAL A 86 26.15 -14.54 -1.86
CA VAL A 86 26.34 -15.53 -2.90
C VAL A 86 27.14 -16.65 -2.23
N ASN A 87 26.45 -17.71 -1.82
CA ASN A 87 27.09 -18.95 -1.41
C ASN A 87 27.86 -19.49 -2.62
N THR A 88 29.12 -19.06 -2.76
CA THR A 88 30.10 -19.76 -3.59
C THR A 88 30.43 -21.03 -2.83
N GLN A 89 29.63 -22.08 -3.03
CA GLN A 89 30.05 -23.42 -2.67
C GLN A 89 31.25 -23.74 -3.56
N ALA A 90 32.43 -23.66 -2.96
CA ALA A 90 33.66 -24.23 -3.50
C ALA A 90 33.38 -25.71 -3.79
N ASN A 91 33.27 -26.04 -5.07
CA ASN A 91 33.18 -27.41 -5.54
C ASN A 91 34.61 -27.97 -5.54
N GLU A 92 35.12 -28.27 -4.34
CA GLU A 92 36.37 -28.98 -4.14
C GLU A 92 36.05 -30.48 -4.20
N VAL A 93 35.88 -30.99 -5.42
CA VAL A 93 35.80 -32.42 -5.69
C VAL A 93 36.75 -32.77 -6.84
N ASN A 94 37.74 -33.58 -6.48
CA ASN A 94 38.65 -34.37 -7.30
C ASN A 94 39.87 -33.67 -7.94
N ARG A 95 41.01 -33.78 -7.24
CA ARG A 95 42.25 -34.17 -7.89
C ARG A 95 43.04 -35.15 -7.03
#